data_AF-A0ABD6W5D0-F1
#
_entry.id   AF-A0ABD6W5D0-F1
#
_cell.length_a   1.000
_cell.length_b   1.000
_cell.length_c   1.000
_cell.angle_alpha   90.00
_cell.angle_beta   90.00
_cell.angle_gamma   90.00
#
_symmetry.space_group_name_H-M   'P 1'
#
loop_
_entity.id
_entity.type
_entity.pdbx_description
1 polymer ?
#
loop_
_entity_poly.entity_id
_entity_poly.type
_entity_poly.pdbx_seq_one_letter_code
_entity_poly.pdbx_strand_id
1 'polypeptide(L)' 'MGFQQCRPVLIDGCYWHDCPERFKTPSTNRDYWEGKIGRNRLRDIETTELLEERGWRVVRF' A
#
# COMPACT_ATOMS: atom_id res chain seq x y z
N MET A 1 -29.09 -4.30 -18.66
CA MET A 1 -28.28 -4.83 -17.54
C MET A 1 -27.07 -3.93 -17.34
N GLY A 2 -26.89 -3.33 -16.16
CA GLY A 2 -25.67 -2.62 -15.81
C GLY A 2 -24.69 -3.59 -15.16
N PHE A 3 -23.50 -3.75 -15.72
CA PHE A 3 -22.44 -4.51 -15.06
C PHE A 3 -21.99 -3.74 -13.83
N GLN A 4 -21.96 -4.40 -12.68
CA GLN A 4 -21.41 -3.83 -11.47
C GLN A 4 -19.90 -3.73 -11.62
N GLN A 5 -19.37 -2.53 -11.41
CA GLN A 5 -17.95 -2.22 -11.63
C GLN A 5 -17.13 -2.88 -10.51
N CYS A 6 -16.30 -3.86 -10.83
CA CYS A 6 -15.35 -4.44 -9.87
C CYS A 6 -14.29 -3.37 -9.53
N ARG A 7 -13.96 -3.24 -8.25
CA ARG A 7 -12.95 -2.28 -7.77
C ARG A 7 -11.82 -3.04 -7.08
N PRO A 8 -10.55 -2.72 -7.38
CA PRO A 8 -9.43 -3.24 -6.61
C PRO A 8 -9.53 -2.75 -5.16
N VAL A 9 -9.49 -3.70 -4.23
CA VAL A 9 -9.41 -3.42 -2.79
C VAL A 9 -8.07 -3.94 -2.30
N LEU A 10 -7.23 -3.04 -1.80
CA LEU A 10 -5.93 -3.33 -1.22
C LEU A 10 -6.03 -3.20 0.30
N ILE A 11 -5.50 -4.18 1.02
CA ILE A 11 -5.48 -4.20 2.49
C ILE A 11 -4.04 -4.05 2.96
N ASP A 12 -3.73 -2.87 3.49
CA ASP A 12 -2.40 -2.43 3.84
C ASP A 12 -2.12 -2.75 5.31
N GLY A 13 -1.46 -3.89 5.54
CA GLY A 13 -1.02 -4.25 6.88
C GLY A 13 -0.11 -3.19 7.49
N CYS A 14 -0.50 -2.63 8.65
CA CYS A 14 0.17 -1.48 9.28
C CYS A 14 1.69 -1.61 9.45
N TYR A 15 2.17 -2.83 9.72
CA TYR A 15 3.60 -3.09 9.90
C TYR A 15 4.39 -2.97 8.59
N TRP A 16 3.82 -3.36 7.46
CA TRP A 16 4.52 -3.47 6.17
C TRP A 16 4.41 -2.21 5.30
N HIS A 17 3.38 -1.39 5.54
CA HIS A 17 2.97 -0.27 4.68
C HIS A 17 2.96 1.08 5.40
N ASP A 18 3.71 1.22 6.50
CA ASP A 18 3.91 2.50 7.21
C ASP A 18 2.59 3.20 7.60
N CYS A 19 1.66 2.46 8.19
CA CYS A 19 0.38 3.04 8.59
C CYS A 19 0.60 4.06 9.73
N PRO A 20 0.05 5.29 9.61
CA PRO A 20 0.27 6.36 10.58
C PRO A 20 -0.21 6.05 12.00
N GLU A 21 -1.14 5.10 12.17
CA GLU A 21 -1.73 4.81 13.48
C GLU A 21 -0.91 3.86 14.35
N ARG A 22 -0.18 2.90 13.75
CA ARG A 22 0.35 1.73 14.50
C ARG A 22 1.73 1.28 14.05
N PHE A 23 2.44 2.04 13.23
CA PHE A 23 3.80 1.69 12.86
C PHE A 23 4.71 1.72 14.10
N LYS A 24 5.28 0.56 14.44
CA LYS A 24 6.31 0.44 15.48
C LYS A 24 7.62 0.13 14.79
N THR A 25 8.60 1.01 14.95
CA THR A 25 9.92 0.77 14.36
C THR A 25 10.52 -0.50 14.99
N PRO A 26 11.01 -1.45 14.18
CA PRO A 26 11.65 -2.65 14.70
C PRO A 26 12.86 -2.32 15.57
N SER A 27 12.98 -3.01 16.71
CA SER A 27 14.09 -2.82 17.65
C SER A 27 15.40 -3.43 17.16
N THR A 28 15.34 -4.38 16.22
CA THR A 28 16.48 -5.07 15.63
C THR A 28 16.52 -4.89 14.12
N ASN A 29 17.72 -4.86 13.53
CA ASN A 29 17.93 -4.72 12.08
C ASN A 29 17.26 -3.49 11.46
N ARG A 30 17.35 -2.35 12.16
CA ARG A 30 16.63 -1.11 11.85
C ARG A 30 16.82 -0.63 10.42
N ASP A 31 18.07 -0.49 9.98
CA ASP A 31 18.39 0.04 8.65
C ASP A 31 17.78 -0.81 7.52
N TYR A 32 17.80 -2.14 7.68
CA TYR A 32 17.14 -3.05 6.75
C TYR A 32 15.64 -2.80 6.70
N TRP A 33 15.00 -2.68 7.87
CA TRP A 33 13.56 -2.51 7.98
C TRP A 33 13.10 -1.15 7.48
N GLU A 34 13.76 -0.07 7.86
CA GLU A 34 13.46 1.28 7.37
C GLU A 34 13.58 1.34 5.84
N GLY A 35 14.66 0.77 5.28
CA GLY A 35 14.81 0.66 3.83
C GLY A 35 13.73 -0.19 3.17
N LYS A 36 13.32 -1.30 3.79
CA LYS A 36 12.27 -2.19 3.26
C LYS A 36 10.90 -1.53 3.28
N ILE A 37 10.53 -0.88 4.38
CA ILE A 37 9.25 -0.19 4.53
C ILE A 37 9.17 1.00 3.56
N GLY A 38 10.25 1.77 3.40
CA GLY A 38 10.33 2.82 2.39
C GLY A 38 10.09 2.30 0.96
N ARG A 39 10.68 1.15 0.59
CA ARG A 39 10.43 0.52 -0.72
C ARG A 39 8.99 0.03 -0.88
N ASN A 40 8.37 -0.50 0.17
CA ASN A 40 6.97 -0.91 0.11
C ASN A 40 6.07 0.29 -0.15
N ARG A 41 6.28 1.40 0.56
CA ARG A 41 5.52 2.64 0.35
C ARG A 41 5.65 3.19 -1.08
N LEU A 42 6.86 3.16 -1.65
CA LEU A 42 7.06 3.55 -3.05
C LEU A 42 6.26 2.64 -4.00
N ARG A 43 6.33 1.32 -3.79
CA ARG A 43 5.54 0.36 -4.58
C ARG A 43 4.04 0.58 -4.42
N ASP A 44 3.55 0.98 -3.26
CA ASP A 44 2.13 1.27 -3.04
C ASP A 44 1.64 2.46 -3.89
N ILE A 45 2.46 3.50 -3.98
CA ILE A 45 2.20 4.68 -4.83
C ILE A 45 2.18 4.24 -6.30
N GLU A 46 3.26 3.58 -6.76
CA GLU A 46 3.38 3.10 -8.15
C GLU A 46 2.20 2.19 -8.55
N THR A 47 1.77 1.29 -7.66
CA THR A 47 0.66 0.38 -7.94
C THR A 47 -0.68 1.11 -8.03
N THR A 48 -0.88 2.12 -7.18
CA THR A 48 -2.10 2.94 -7.18
C THR A 48 -2.18 3.74 -8.46
N GLU A 49 -1.13 4.49 -8.80
CA GLU A 49 -1.04 5.29 -10.02
C GLU A 49 -1.30 4.43 -11.26
N LEU A 50 -0.64 3.28 -11.34
CA LEU A 50 -0.76 2.38 -12.48
C LEU A 50 -2.18 1.78 -12.65
N LEU A 51 -2.89 1.55 -11.55
CA LEU A 51 -4.29 1.08 -11.61
C LEU A 51 -5.23 2.22 -12.01
N GLU A 52 -5.00 3.42 -11.48
CA GLU A 52 -5.80 4.61 -11.81
C GLU A 52 -5.61 5.04 -13.26
N GLU A 53 -4.39 5.01 -13.79
CA GLU A 53 -4.08 5.23 -15.22
C GLU A 53 -4.83 4.26 -16.14
N ARG A 54 -5.09 3.03 -15.67
CA ARG A 54 -5.86 2.02 -16.39
C ARG A 54 -7.37 2.16 -16.21
N GLY A 55 -7.83 3.23 -15.56
CA GLY A 55 -9.24 3.53 -15.35
C GLY A 55 -9.87 2.80 -14.16
N TRP A 56 -9.08 2.19 -13.28
CA TRP A 56 -9.61 1.59 -12.06
C TRP A 56 -9.71 2.63 -10.94
N ARG A 57 -10.77 2.53 -10.14
CA ARG A 57 -10.87 3.25 -8.88
C ARG A 57 -10.35 2.37 -7.74
N VAL A 58 -9.17 2.69 -7.23
CA VAL A 58 -8.52 1.95 -6.14
C VAL A 58 -9.14 2.32 -4.80
N VAL A 59 -9.31 1.34 -3.92
CA VAL A 59 -9.68 1.54 -2.52
C VAL A 59 -8.64 0.84 -1.64
N ARG A 60 -8.13 1.54 -0.61
CA ARG A 60 -7.11 1.04 0.31
C ARG A 60 -7.61 1.14 1.77
N PHE A 61 -7.28 0.14 2.60
CA PHE A 61 -7.66 0.04 4.02
C PHE A 61 -6.50 -0.42 4.88
#